data_AF-H5UQM8-F1
#
_entry.id   AF-H5UQM8-F1
#
_cell.length_a   1.000
_cell.length_b   1.000
_cell.length_c   1.000
_cell.angle_alpha   90.00
_cell.angle_beta   90.00
_cell.angle_gamma   90.00
#
_symmetry.space_group_name_H-M   'P 1'
#
loop_
_entity.id
_entity.type
_entity.pdbx_description
1 polymer ?
#
loop_
_entity_poly.entity_id
_entity_poly.type
_entity_poly.pdbx_seq_one_letter_code
_entity_poly.pdbx_strand_id
1 'polypeptide(L)'
;EAPLSVRHNRAFERVAPMLWLRAGSRGRVICDLGEDGWDVADSYGVLENLDQSDEFVAAVSAREGVDIAFVVTDDDSAFQMVCRELPSGVVPVRLYESYLQNFEINTGRSL
;
A
#
# COMPACT_ATOMS: atom_id res chain seq x y z
N GLU A 1 -23.15 5.98 -7.92
CA GLU A 1 -22.36 5.09 -7.05
C GLU A 1 -20.89 5.23 -7.49
N ALA A 2 -20.16 6.18 -6.90
CA ALA A 2 -18.72 6.42 -7.08
C ALA A 2 -18.07 7.35 -6.02
N PRO A 3 -18.52 7.46 -4.74
CA PRO A 3 -17.84 8.36 -3.79
C PRO A 3 -16.67 7.70 -3.03
N LEU A 4 -16.56 6.37 -2.97
CA LEU A 4 -15.61 5.69 -2.10
C LEU A 4 -14.19 5.61 -2.70
N SER A 5 -14.05 5.23 -3.98
CA SER A 5 -12.73 5.08 -4.63
C SER A 5 -11.98 6.41 -4.76
N VAL A 6 -12.69 7.49 -5.09
CA VAL A 6 -12.08 8.84 -5.22
C VAL A 6 -11.55 9.36 -3.87
N ARG A 7 -12.18 8.95 -2.77
CA ARG A 7 -11.81 9.37 -1.41
C ARG A 7 -10.60 8.60 -0.90
N HIS A 8 -10.52 7.30 -1.19
CA HIS A 8 -9.36 6.47 -0.87
C HIS A 8 -8.10 6.95 -1.59
N ASN A 9 -8.20 7.28 -2.89
CA ASN A 9 -7.04 7.74 -3.67
C ASN A 9 -6.39 9.01 -3.06
N ARG A 10 -7.18 10.01 -2.68
CA ARG A 10 -6.65 11.24 -2.04
C ARG A 10 -6.02 11.02 -0.67
N ALA A 11 -6.57 10.07 0.10
CA ALA A 11 -6.01 9.74 1.41
C ALA A 11 -4.64 9.06 1.25
N PHE A 12 -4.52 8.17 0.27
CA PHE A 12 -3.29 7.46 -0.05
C PHE A 12 -2.18 8.41 -0.51
N GLU A 13 -2.48 9.36 -1.41
CA GLU A 13 -1.51 10.36 -1.90
C GLU A 13 -0.76 11.10 -0.77
N ARG A 14 -1.41 11.34 0.38
CA ARG A 14 -0.78 12.03 1.51
C ARG A 14 0.19 11.18 2.32
N VAL A 15 -0.06 9.88 2.40
CA VAL A 15 0.82 8.95 3.14
C VAL A 15 1.90 8.35 2.24
N ALA A 16 1.71 8.38 0.92
CA ALA A 16 2.64 7.85 -0.07
C ALA A 16 4.12 8.26 0.17
N PRO A 17 4.45 9.54 0.46
CA PRO A 17 5.83 9.93 0.75
C PRO A 17 6.39 9.25 2.02
N MET A 18 5.56 9.01 3.03
CA MET A 18 5.98 8.35 4.27
C MET A 18 6.26 6.87 4.06
N LEU A 19 5.49 6.20 3.20
CA LEU A 19 5.74 4.81 2.82
C LEU A 19 7.07 4.68 2.07
N TRP A 20 7.31 5.57 1.11
CA TRP A 20 8.58 5.63 0.37
C TRP A 20 9.78 5.91 1.28
N LEU A 21 9.65 6.86 2.22
CA LEU A 21 10.69 7.15 3.20
C LEU A 21 11.01 5.92 4.06
N ARG A 22 9.96 5.22 4.53
CA ARG A 22 10.11 3.99 5.31
C ARG A 22 10.75 2.86 4.51
N ALA A 23 10.51 2.80 3.21
CA ALA A 23 11.11 1.86 2.27
C ALA A 23 12.54 2.22 1.82
N GLY A 24 13.20 3.14 2.54
CA GLY A 24 14.58 3.51 2.27
C GLY A 24 14.76 4.60 1.21
N SER A 25 13.67 5.24 0.77
CA SER A 25 13.70 6.42 -0.11
C SER A 25 14.40 6.18 -1.45
N ARG A 26 14.16 5.03 -2.09
CA ARG A 26 14.78 4.66 -3.37
C ARG A 26 13.72 4.53 -4.45
N GLY A 27 14.04 5.02 -5.64
CA GLY A 27 13.18 4.87 -6.81
C GLY A 27 11.89 5.70 -6.76
N ARG A 28 10.86 5.21 -7.45
CA ARG A 28 9.57 5.89 -7.62
C ARG A 28 8.76 5.95 -6.32
N VAL A 29 8.10 7.08 -6.08
CA VAL A 29 7.01 7.19 -5.09
C VAL A 29 5.70 6.72 -5.74
N ILE A 30 5.06 5.71 -5.17
CA ILE A 30 3.72 5.24 -5.56
C ILE A 30 2.69 6.21 -4.96
N CYS A 31 2.08 7.04 -5.79
CA CYS A 31 1.06 8.02 -5.37
C CYS A 31 -0.37 7.61 -5.74
N ASP A 32 -0.53 6.65 -6.66
CA ASP A 32 -1.81 6.13 -7.14
C ASP A 32 -1.64 4.62 -7.40
N LEU A 33 -2.67 3.83 -7.07
CA LEU A 33 -2.69 2.38 -7.24
C LEU A 33 -3.51 1.95 -8.47
N GLY A 34 -4.14 2.89 -9.16
CA GLY A 34 -4.96 2.62 -10.34
C GLY A 34 -6.19 1.78 -10.03
N GLU A 35 -6.74 1.14 -11.06
CA GLU A 35 -7.95 0.30 -10.95
C GLU A 35 -7.65 -1.08 -10.35
N ASP A 36 -6.43 -1.58 -10.52
CA ASP A 36 -6.01 -2.87 -10.00
C ASP A 36 -5.84 -2.84 -8.47
N GLY A 37 -5.66 -1.65 -7.88
CA GLY A 37 -5.57 -1.46 -6.44
C GLY A 37 -4.26 -1.98 -5.85
N TRP A 38 -3.20 -2.07 -6.64
CA TRP A 38 -1.86 -2.37 -6.17
C TRP A 38 -0.81 -1.78 -7.10
N ASP A 39 0.39 -1.55 -6.56
CA ASP A 39 1.54 -1.15 -7.36
C ASP A 39 2.83 -1.55 -6.66
N VAL A 40 3.91 -1.71 -7.43
CA VAL A 40 5.24 -2.06 -6.94
C VAL A 40 6.27 -1.08 -7.52
N ALA A 41 7.09 -0.52 -6.64
CA ALA A 41 8.21 0.35 -6.94
C ALA A 41 9.53 -0.40 -6.72
N ASP A 42 10.64 0.32 -6.77
CA ASP A 42 12.00 -0.24 -6.71
C ASP A 42 12.32 -0.89 -5.35
N SER A 43 11.79 -0.36 -4.25
CA SER A 43 12.08 -0.85 -2.89
C SER A 43 10.87 -1.32 -2.08
N TYR A 44 9.65 -1.13 -2.60
CA TYR A 44 8.44 -1.52 -1.90
C TYR A 44 7.25 -1.77 -2.83
N GLY A 45 6.28 -2.52 -2.35
CA GLY A 45 4.95 -2.65 -2.95
C GLY A 45 3.83 -2.17 -2.03
N VAL A 46 2.69 -1.80 -2.61
CA VAL A 46 1.45 -1.50 -1.90
C VAL A 46 0.32 -2.32 -2.51
N LEU A 47 -0.45 -3.00 -1.66
CA LEU A 47 -1.62 -3.79 -2.01
C LEU A 47 -2.83 -3.27 -1.23
N GLU A 48 -3.83 -2.75 -1.94
CA GLU A 48 -5.13 -2.34 -1.39
C GLU A 48 -6.23 -3.33 -1.77
N ASN A 49 -6.26 -3.76 -3.03
CA ASN A 49 -7.22 -4.75 -3.50
C ASN A 49 -6.70 -6.18 -3.26
N LEU A 50 -7.16 -6.81 -2.18
CA LEU A 50 -6.74 -8.16 -1.79
C LEU A 50 -7.14 -9.25 -2.81
N ASP A 51 -8.12 -9.00 -3.69
CA ASP A 51 -8.48 -9.91 -4.77
C ASP A 51 -7.39 -9.98 -5.87
N GLN A 52 -6.37 -9.11 -5.79
CA GLN A 52 -5.22 -9.04 -6.71
C GLN A 52 -3.91 -9.43 -6.01
N SER A 53 -3.98 -10.14 -4.87
CA SER A 53 -2.80 -10.54 -4.11
C SER A 53 -1.85 -11.43 -4.90
N ASP A 54 -2.38 -12.36 -5.72
CA ASP A 54 -1.58 -13.27 -6.55
C ASP A 54 -0.72 -12.48 -7.55
N GLU A 55 -1.33 -11.58 -8.32
CA GLU A 55 -0.65 -10.72 -9.28
C GLU A 55 0.37 -9.79 -8.60
N PHE A 56 0.00 -9.20 -7.46
CA PHE A 56 0.89 -8.38 -6.66
C PHE A 56 2.12 -9.15 -6.18
N VAL A 57 1.94 -10.35 -5.61
CA VAL A 57 3.03 -11.21 -5.13
C VAL A 57 3.94 -11.63 -6.27
N ALA A 58 3.38 -11.96 -7.43
CA ALA A 58 4.16 -12.25 -8.64
C ALA A 58 5.02 -11.05 -9.07
N ALA A 59 4.46 -9.84 -9.04
CA ALA A 59 5.17 -8.62 -9.40
C ALA A 59 6.29 -8.25 -8.40
N VAL A 60 6.04 -8.45 -7.10
CA VAL A 60 7.08 -8.29 -6.06
C VAL A 60 8.21 -9.31 -6.27
N SER A 61 7.86 -10.57 -6.52
CA SER A 61 8.84 -11.65 -6.71
C SER A 61 9.68 -11.49 -7.98
N ALA A 62 9.16 -10.83 -9.01
CA ALA A 62 9.87 -10.56 -10.25
C ALA A 62 10.87 -9.39 -10.15
N ARG A 63 10.88 -8.65 -9.02
CA ARG A 63 11.74 -7.47 -8.83
C ARG A 63 12.76 -7.71 -7.73
N GLU A 64 14.02 -7.46 -8.06
CA GLU A 64 15.07 -7.41 -7.05
C GLU A 64 15.04 -6.06 -6.31
N GLY A 65 15.35 -6.07 -5.01
CA GLY A 65 15.45 -4.86 -4.19
C GLY A 65 14.17 -4.42 -3.49
N VAL A 66 13.04 -5.10 -3.73
CA VAL A 66 11.81 -4.89 -2.96
C VAL A 66 11.98 -5.54 -1.58
N ASP A 67 12.05 -4.73 -0.53
CA ASP A 67 12.27 -5.20 0.84
C ASP A 67 11.00 -5.12 1.70
N ILE A 68 9.99 -4.36 1.27
CA ILE A 68 8.78 -4.08 2.06
C ILE A 68 7.52 -4.21 1.20
N ALA A 69 6.49 -4.87 1.73
CA ALA A 69 5.14 -4.87 1.14
C ALA A 69 4.15 -4.25 2.13
N PHE A 70 3.52 -3.14 1.75
CA PHE A 70 2.43 -2.54 2.52
C PHE A 70 1.10 -3.16 2.08
N VAL A 71 0.32 -3.67 3.03
CA VAL A 71 -0.98 -4.28 2.77
C VAL A 71 -2.03 -3.46 3.51
N VAL A 72 -2.95 -2.87 2.75
CA VAL A 72 -4.04 -2.04 3.26
C VAL A 72 -5.22 -2.95 3.56
N THR A 73 -5.52 -3.17 4.84
CA THR A 73 -6.65 -4.01 5.24
C THR A 73 -6.99 -3.86 6.73
N ASP A 74 -8.29 -3.76 7.04
CA ASP A 74 -8.82 -3.86 8.41
C ASP A 74 -9.07 -5.32 8.86
N ASP A 75 -8.87 -6.33 8.01
CA ASP A 75 -8.97 -7.76 8.35
C ASP A 75 -7.61 -8.42 8.65
N ASP A 76 -7.51 -9.10 9.80
CA ASP A 76 -6.26 -9.78 10.20
C ASP A 76 -5.99 -11.05 9.41
N SER A 77 -7.06 -11.81 9.09
CA SER A 77 -6.92 -13.09 8.38
C SER A 77 -6.41 -12.86 6.97
N ALA A 78 -6.95 -11.86 6.27
CA ALA A 78 -6.53 -11.45 4.95
C ALA A 78 -5.09 -10.95 4.93
N PHE A 79 -4.69 -10.14 5.92
CA PHE A 79 -3.29 -9.75 6.07
C PHE A 79 -2.36 -10.96 6.22
N GLN A 80 -2.74 -11.93 7.07
CA GLN A 80 -1.96 -13.15 7.29
C GLN A 80 -1.91 -14.04 6.03
N MET A 81 -2.94 -14.04 5.20
CA MET A 81 -2.92 -14.76 3.91
C MET A 81 -1.84 -14.18 3.00
N VAL A 82 -1.85 -12.87 2.75
CA VAL A 82 -0.83 -12.21 1.92
C VAL A 82 0.59 -12.43 2.48
N CYS A 83 0.76 -12.36 3.82
CA CYS A 83 2.06 -12.59 4.45
C CYS A 83 2.67 -13.96 4.13
N ARG A 84 1.85 -14.99 3.89
CA ARG A 84 2.32 -16.35 3.59
C ARG A 84 2.80 -16.50 2.16
N GLU A 85 2.33 -15.64 1.27
CA GLU A 85 2.60 -15.72 -0.17
C GLU A 85 3.77 -14.84 -0.58
N LEU A 86 4.10 -13.82 0.22
CA LEU A 86 5.22 -12.94 -0.04
C LEU A 86 6.57 -13.70 -0.09
N PRO A 87 7.47 -13.30 -1.01
CA PRO A 87 8.76 -13.94 -1.14
C PRO A 87 9.64 -13.71 0.09
N SER A 88 10.55 -14.65 0.32
CA SER A 88 11.48 -14.62 1.46
C SER A 88 12.34 -13.36 1.41
N GLY A 89 12.30 -12.55 2.47
CA GLY A 89 13.06 -11.30 2.58
C GLY A 89 12.19 -10.04 2.45
N VAL A 90 10.97 -10.15 1.94
CA VAL A 90 10.02 -9.04 1.94
C VAL A 90 9.32 -8.95 3.29
N VAL A 91 9.39 -7.78 3.93
CA VAL A 91 8.76 -7.51 5.20
C VAL A 91 7.33 -7.01 4.97
N PRO A 92 6.29 -7.77 5.36
CA PRO A 92 4.92 -7.29 5.30
C PRO A 92 4.66 -6.23 6.37
N VAL A 93 3.96 -5.17 5.99
CA VAL A 93 3.53 -4.08 6.87
C VAL A 93 2.06 -3.83 6.65
N ARG A 94 1.28 -3.90 7.72
CA ARG A 94 -0.15 -3.61 7.66
C ARG A 94 -0.42 -2.10 7.74
N LEU A 95 -1.29 -1.61 6.87
CA LEU A 95 -1.91 -0.29 6.92
C LEU A 95 -3.42 -0.49 7.11
N TYR A 96 -4.03 0.25 8.03
CA TYR A 96 -5.47 0.17 8.25
C TYR A 96 -6.19 1.21 7.39
N GLU A 97 -7.22 0.79 6.69
CA GLU A 97 -8.06 1.64 5.83
C GLU A 97 -8.63 2.81 6.64
N SER A 98 -9.05 2.51 7.88
CA SER A 98 -9.52 3.47 8.86
C SER A 98 -8.51 4.59 9.18
N TYR A 99 -7.20 4.35 9.16
CA TYR A 99 -6.20 5.42 9.39
C TYR A 99 -6.00 6.31 8.16
N LEU A 100 -6.13 5.75 6.94
CA LEU A 100 -6.06 6.53 5.71
C LEU A 100 -7.23 7.52 5.63
N GLN A 101 -8.45 7.05 5.94
CA GLN A 101 -9.64 7.90 5.95
C GLN A 101 -9.57 8.99 7.04
N ASN A 102 -9.02 8.69 8.22
CA ASN A 102 -8.94 9.64 9.33
C ASN A 102 -7.83 10.70 9.17
N PHE A 103 -6.87 10.53 8.25
CA PHE A 103 -5.89 11.57 7.93
C PHE A 103 -6.56 12.85 7.36
N GLU A 104 -7.79 12.75 6.85
CA GLU A 104 -8.60 13.92 6.46
C GLU A 104 -8.90 14.85 7.65
N ILE A 105 -9.02 14.31 8.86
CA ILE A 105 -9.45 15.08 10.03
C ILE A 105 -8.27 15.86 10.65
N ASN A 106 -7.06 15.32 10.62
CA ASN A 106 -5.91 15.92 11.32
C ASN A 106 -5.04 16.86 10.46
N THR A 107 -5.23 16.91 9.14
CA THR A 107 -4.50 17.85 8.25
C THR A 107 -5.29 19.11 7.90
N GLY A 108 -6.51 19.25 8.43
CA GLY A 108 -7.44 20.36 8.15
C GLY A 108 -7.69 21.30 9.32
N ARG A 109 -6.64 21.78 10.01
CA ARG A 109 -6.67 23.05 10.76
C ARG A 109 -5.25 23.56 10.95
N SER A 110 -4.78 24.34 9.98
CA SER A 110 -3.78 25.36 10.21
C SER A 110 -4.23 26.60 9.44
N LEU A 111 -4.75 27.55 10.23
CA LEU A 111 -5.02 28.97 10.00
C LEU A 111 -5.98 29.35 8.87
#